data_AF-A0A7L2IJ78-F1
#
_entry.id   AF-A0A7L2IJ78-F1
#
_cell.length_a   1.000
_cell.length_b   1.000
_cell.length_c   1.000
_cell.angle_alpha   90.00
_cell.angle_beta   90.00
_cell.angle_gamma   90.00
#
_symmetry.space_group_name_H-M   'P 1'
#
loop_
_entity.id
_entity.type
_entity.pdbx_description
1 polymer ?
#
loop_
_entity_poly.entity_id
_entity_poly.type
_entity_poly.pdbx_seq_one_letter_code
_entity_poly.pdbx_strand_id
1 'polypeptide(L)'
;GSAQLILTATDVETTNCNKTVVLPCYVTNLQEKNEKVMFVLWSRQGQVIFNFDGANQEVFRNPAVPSANLVSRADLPKGVASLMLNSAEAEVGNYSCQVTESSREGQVKVELRNRSGSWFLLVERAIIIVLLFLIIVLCSAQLSVVAFKYDIVPQKKVSIAVGGFIFTVAAVVGTVLFVQDGFTRENQAGLGLIVIPAVSMVPLQYFIFRIGDLPQATFALIGLHILGYVIAVVGFALCVSACPPSHGSILIAGLAIMAITNLLSLAYVFIM
;
A
#
# COMPACT_ATOMS: atom_id res chain seq x y z
N GLY A 1 -27.57 36.41 26.90
CA GLY A 1 -27.29 35.47 25.79
C GLY A 1 -26.45 34.33 26.34
N SER A 2 -26.59 33.11 25.81
CA SER A 2 -25.78 31.96 26.27
C SER A 2 -24.29 32.28 26.18
N ALA A 3 -23.57 32.07 27.29
CA ALA A 3 -22.13 32.30 27.39
C ALA A 3 -21.30 31.21 26.69
N GLN A 4 -21.94 30.23 26.03
CA GLN A 4 -21.26 29.05 25.50
C GLN A 4 -21.11 29.11 23.96
N LEU A 5 -19.96 28.66 23.47
CA LEU A 5 -19.74 28.37 22.05
C LEU A 5 -20.26 26.97 21.72
N ILE A 6 -20.89 26.84 20.55
CA ILE A 6 -21.40 25.57 20.03
C ILE A 6 -20.41 25.08 18.99
N LEU A 7 -19.77 23.96 19.31
CA LEU A 7 -18.76 23.32 18.47
C LEU A 7 -19.34 22.05 17.85
N THR A 8 -19.00 21.81 16.59
CA THR A 8 -19.28 20.57 15.88
C THR A 8 -17.97 19.94 15.41
N ALA A 9 -17.91 18.62 15.51
CA ALA A 9 -16.81 17.83 15.01
C ALA A 9 -17.31 16.44 14.63
N THR A 10 -16.52 15.75 13.82
CA THR A 10 -16.80 14.39 13.36
C THR A 10 -15.58 13.52 13.64
N ASP A 11 -15.81 12.27 14.03
CA ASP A 11 -14.72 11.31 14.20
C ASP A 11 -13.96 11.09 12.90
N VAL A 12 -12.67 10.77 13.02
CA VAL A 12 -11.76 10.67 11.88
C VAL A 12 -11.20 9.26 11.81
N GLU A 13 -11.33 8.64 10.66
CA GLU A 13 -10.63 7.40 10.34
C GLU A 13 -9.34 7.74 9.59
N THR A 14 -8.20 7.27 10.11
CA THR A 14 -6.92 7.33 9.42
C THR A 14 -6.45 5.95 9.00
N THR A 15 -5.61 5.90 7.98
CA THR A 15 -4.93 4.68 7.53
C THR A 15 -3.43 4.93 7.56
N ASN A 16 -2.63 3.87 7.58
CA ASN A 16 -1.16 3.96 7.49
C ASN A 16 -0.66 4.66 6.21
N CYS A 17 -1.53 4.87 5.20
CA CYS A 17 -1.20 5.58 3.97
C CYS A 17 -1.32 7.10 4.08
N ASN A 18 -2.13 7.60 5.02
CA ASN A 18 -2.33 9.04 5.16
C ASN A 18 -1.01 9.66 5.63
N LYS A 19 -0.54 10.73 4.96
CA LYS A 19 0.64 11.48 5.41
C LYS A 19 0.31 12.51 6.49
N THR A 20 -0.90 13.04 6.43
CA THR A 20 -1.42 14.01 7.38
C THR A 20 -2.81 13.59 7.85
N VAL A 21 -3.13 13.97 9.08
CA VAL A 21 -4.45 13.81 9.70
C VAL A 21 -4.99 15.19 10.01
N VAL A 22 -6.25 15.43 9.66
CA VAL A 22 -6.96 16.65 10.03
C VAL A 22 -8.07 16.28 11.00
N LEU A 23 -7.98 16.79 12.22
CA LEU A 23 -9.01 16.67 13.24
C LEU A 23 -9.96 17.88 13.10
N PRO A 24 -11.23 17.66 12.70
CA PRO A 24 -12.17 18.74 12.45
C PRO A 24 -12.62 19.38 13.76
N CYS A 25 -12.73 20.71 13.77
CA CYS A 25 -13.34 21.45 14.85
C CYS A 25 -13.94 22.74 14.29
N TYR A 26 -15.27 22.86 14.37
CA TYR A 26 -16.02 23.96 13.79
C TYR A 26 -16.87 24.66 14.84
N VAL A 27 -16.76 25.99 14.92
CA VAL A 27 -17.58 26.83 15.79
C VAL A 27 -18.71 27.44 14.98
N THR A 28 -19.95 27.23 15.41
CA THR A 28 -21.14 27.62 14.63
C THR A 28 -21.72 28.99 15.01
N ASN A 29 -21.40 29.51 16.20
CA ASN A 29 -22.01 30.70 16.79
C ASN A 29 -20.99 31.76 17.26
N LEU A 30 -19.92 31.98 16.47
CA LEU A 30 -18.98 33.10 16.67
C LEU A 30 -19.67 34.45 16.49
N GLN A 31 -19.34 35.41 17.36
CA GLN A 31 -19.92 36.76 17.34
C GLN A 31 -18.90 37.82 16.92
N GLU A 32 -17.70 37.78 17.48
CA GLU A 32 -16.65 38.78 17.22
C GLU A 32 -15.91 38.51 15.92
N LYS A 33 -15.77 37.23 15.54
CA LYS A 33 -15.13 36.81 14.27
C LYS A 33 -13.77 37.49 14.07
N ASN A 34 -12.98 37.53 15.13
CA ASN A 34 -11.68 38.18 15.15
C ASN A 34 -10.68 37.25 15.83
N GLU A 35 -9.65 36.83 15.10
CA GLU A 35 -8.65 35.89 15.63
C GLU A 35 -7.92 36.44 16.86
N LYS A 36 -7.83 37.76 17.03
CA LYS A 36 -7.09 38.38 18.16
C LYS A 36 -7.74 38.17 19.52
N VAL A 37 -9.03 37.87 19.54
CA VAL A 37 -9.80 37.59 20.77
C VAL A 37 -10.10 36.10 20.92
N MET A 38 -9.45 35.26 20.11
CA MET A 38 -9.66 33.83 20.10
C MET A 38 -8.48 33.07 20.70
N PHE A 39 -8.81 32.02 21.43
CA PHE A 39 -7.86 31.07 21.99
C PHE A 39 -8.29 29.66 21.57
N VAL A 40 -7.35 28.87 21.06
CA VAL A 40 -7.61 27.49 20.61
C VAL A 40 -6.68 26.54 21.30
N LEU A 41 -7.24 25.56 21.99
CA LEU A 41 -6.50 24.53 22.70
C LEU A 41 -6.90 23.15 22.19
N TRP A 42 -5.90 22.39 21.77
CA TRP A 42 -6.05 20.98 21.46
C TRP A 42 -5.33 20.15 22.52
N SER A 43 -6.05 19.17 23.06
CA SER A 43 -5.53 18.24 24.04
C SER A 43 -5.81 16.79 23.66
N ARG A 44 -4.95 15.89 24.12
CA ARG A 44 -5.13 14.44 24.01
C ARG A 44 -4.97 13.85 25.40
N GLN A 45 -5.96 13.06 25.85
CA GLN A 45 -5.96 12.46 27.19
C GLN A 45 -5.66 13.47 28.32
N GLY A 46 -6.08 14.73 28.17
CA GLY A 46 -5.84 15.80 29.13
C GLY A 46 -4.49 16.52 29.00
N GLN A 47 -3.57 16.05 28.17
CA GLN A 47 -2.32 16.75 27.88
C GLN A 47 -2.49 17.70 26.69
N VAL A 48 -2.07 18.96 26.85
CA VAL A 48 -2.08 19.95 25.76
C VAL A 48 -1.04 19.56 24.72
N ILE A 49 -1.49 19.44 23.47
CA ILE A 49 -0.65 19.10 22.33
C ILE A 49 -0.40 20.30 21.42
N PHE A 50 -1.35 21.23 21.37
CA PHE A 50 -1.27 22.45 20.58
C PHE A 50 -2.09 23.56 21.26
N ASN A 51 -1.58 24.78 21.23
CA ASN A 51 -2.30 25.95 21.69
C ASN A 51 -1.98 27.17 20.78
N PHE A 52 -3.01 27.95 20.47
CA PHE A 52 -2.93 29.24 19.78
C PHE A 52 -3.54 30.34 20.64
N ASP A 53 -2.74 31.35 20.97
CA ASP A 53 -3.18 32.58 21.63
C ASP A 53 -3.24 33.71 20.61
N GLY A 54 -4.46 34.10 20.23
CA GLY A 54 -4.70 35.18 19.27
C GLY A 54 -4.28 36.56 19.77
N ALA A 55 -4.30 36.82 21.08
CA ALA A 55 -3.97 38.12 21.63
C ALA A 55 -2.48 38.41 21.49
N ASN A 56 -1.63 37.42 21.80
CA ASN A 56 -0.19 37.51 21.70
C ASN A 56 0.37 37.00 20.35
N GLN A 57 -0.48 36.42 19.50
CA GLN A 57 -0.09 35.73 18.27
C GLN A 57 0.91 34.57 18.51
N GLU A 58 0.82 33.96 19.70
CA GLU A 58 1.72 32.92 20.14
C GLU A 58 1.18 31.53 19.83
N VAL A 59 2.10 30.61 19.49
CA VAL A 59 1.75 29.21 19.23
C VAL A 59 2.63 28.32 20.06
N PHE A 60 1.98 27.50 20.88
CA PHE A 60 2.64 26.43 21.60
C PHE A 60 2.41 25.10 20.87
N ARG A 61 3.49 24.33 20.72
CA ARG A 61 3.47 22.96 20.19
C ARG A 61 4.17 22.07 21.18
N ASN A 62 3.55 20.94 21.49
CA ASN A 62 4.19 19.94 22.33
C ASN A 62 5.38 19.30 21.57
N PRO A 63 6.56 19.14 22.19
CA PRO A 63 7.73 18.53 21.54
C PRO A 63 7.50 17.11 21.00
N ALA A 64 6.51 16.38 21.53
CA ALA A 64 6.15 15.05 21.04
C ALA A 64 5.38 15.10 19.70
N VAL A 65 4.76 16.22 19.37
CA VAL A 65 3.95 16.42 18.16
C VAL A 65 4.27 17.77 17.49
N PRO A 66 5.53 17.99 17.06
CA PRO A 66 5.98 19.28 16.54
C PRO A 66 5.27 19.70 15.25
N SER A 67 4.67 18.77 14.50
CA SER A 67 3.93 19.08 13.27
C SER A 67 2.58 19.77 13.52
N ALA A 68 2.07 19.74 14.74
CA ALA A 68 0.74 20.23 15.11
C ALA A 68 0.54 21.70 14.74
N ASN A 69 -0.45 21.96 13.89
CA ASN A 69 -0.81 23.31 13.44
C ASN A 69 -2.30 23.41 13.12
N LEU A 70 -2.86 24.62 13.22
CA LEU A 70 -4.19 24.88 12.64
C LEU A 70 -4.13 24.71 11.12
N VAL A 71 -5.20 24.14 10.55
CA VAL A 71 -5.33 24.01 9.09
C VAL A 71 -5.20 25.37 8.40
N SER A 72 -5.84 26.39 8.97
CA SER A 72 -5.79 27.76 8.46
C SER A 72 -6.09 28.74 9.58
N ARG A 73 -5.19 29.70 9.82
CA ARG A 73 -5.44 30.81 10.76
C ARG A 73 -6.46 31.80 10.21
N ALA A 74 -6.42 32.05 8.90
CA ALA A 74 -7.32 32.96 8.22
C ALA A 74 -8.80 32.50 8.26
N ASP A 75 -9.04 31.21 8.47
CA ASP A 75 -10.38 30.65 8.61
C ASP A 75 -10.84 30.51 10.06
N LEU A 76 -9.98 30.84 11.04
CA LEU A 76 -10.35 30.84 12.45
C LEU A 76 -11.49 31.85 12.76
N PRO A 77 -11.47 33.09 12.23
CA PRO A 77 -12.62 34.00 12.27
C PRO A 77 -13.91 33.48 11.63
N LYS A 78 -13.81 32.47 10.76
CA LYS A 78 -14.95 31.80 10.11
C LYS A 78 -15.44 30.60 10.92
N GLY A 79 -14.82 30.31 12.05
CA GLY A 79 -15.16 29.19 12.93
C GLY A 79 -14.37 27.92 12.67
N VAL A 80 -13.32 27.93 11.83
CA VAL A 80 -12.53 26.73 11.54
C VAL A 80 -11.33 26.66 12.49
N ALA A 81 -11.41 25.79 13.49
CA ALA A 81 -10.36 25.55 14.49
C ALA A 81 -9.71 24.15 14.35
N SER A 82 -9.84 23.54 13.17
CA SER A 82 -9.33 22.20 12.87
C SER A 82 -7.81 22.10 13.01
N LEU A 83 -7.34 21.00 13.58
CA LEU A 83 -5.91 20.70 13.77
C LEU A 83 -5.39 19.79 12.68
N MET A 84 -4.24 20.11 12.10
CA MET A 84 -3.48 19.28 11.20
C MET A 84 -2.27 18.70 11.93
N LEU A 85 -2.06 17.39 11.79
CA LEU A 85 -0.96 16.62 12.34
C LEU A 85 -0.31 15.78 11.23
N ASN A 86 0.98 15.49 11.36
CA ASN A 86 1.61 14.41 10.63
C ASN A 86 1.07 13.07 11.16
N SER A 87 0.72 12.13 10.28
CA SER A 87 0.19 10.83 10.70
C SER A 87 1.16 10.03 11.56
N ALA A 88 2.47 10.24 11.42
CA ALA A 88 3.48 9.58 12.25
C ALA A 88 3.44 10.03 13.72
N GLU A 89 2.90 11.23 13.98
CA GLU A 89 2.75 11.85 15.29
C GLU A 89 1.31 11.75 15.82
N ALA A 90 0.36 11.41 14.94
CA ALA A 90 -1.07 11.32 15.25
C ALA A 90 -1.42 9.93 15.80
N GLU A 91 -1.31 9.77 17.11
CA GLU A 91 -1.70 8.53 17.77
C GLU A 91 -3.23 8.37 17.92
N VAL A 92 -3.70 7.13 17.77
CA VAL A 92 -5.12 6.77 17.95
C VAL A 92 -5.63 7.18 19.34
N GLY A 93 -6.86 7.67 19.41
CA GLY A 93 -7.55 7.98 20.67
C GLY A 93 -8.41 9.24 20.62
N ASN A 94 -8.80 9.69 21.81
CA ASN A 94 -9.67 10.84 21.98
C ASN A 94 -8.88 12.14 22.07
N TYR A 95 -9.19 13.04 21.16
CA TYR A 95 -8.72 14.42 21.13
C TYR A 95 -9.84 15.34 21.58
N SER A 96 -9.47 16.48 22.15
CA SER A 96 -10.42 17.52 22.51
C SER A 96 -9.97 18.86 21.97
N CYS A 97 -10.90 19.51 21.28
CA CYS A 97 -10.79 20.88 20.80
C CYS A 97 -11.56 21.78 21.76
N GLN A 98 -10.89 22.77 22.33
CA GLN A 98 -11.49 23.84 23.10
C GLN A 98 -11.23 25.16 22.38
N VAL A 99 -12.28 25.95 22.20
CA VAL A 99 -12.20 27.28 21.60
C VAL A 99 -12.81 28.28 22.56
N THR A 100 -12.14 29.41 22.72
CA THR A 100 -12.62 30.56 23.49
C THR A 100 -12.65 31.78 22.59
N GLU A 101 -13.73 32.55 22.63
CA GLU A 101 -13.91 33.86 21.99
C GLU A 101 -14.26 34.86 23.10
N SER A 102 -13.32 35.73 23.46
CA SER A 102 -13.42 36.62 24.63
C SER A 102 -13.79 35.87 25.93
N SER A 103 -15.05 35.95 26.38
CA SER A 103 -15.54 35.30 27.60
C SER A 103 -16.34 34.01 27.33
N ARG A 104 -16.55 33.66 26.05
CA ARG A 104 -17.36 32.52 25.65
C ARG A 104 -16.47 31.35 25.31
N GLU A 105 -16.75 30.19 25.88
CA GLU A 105 -15.96 28.99 25.65
C GLU A 105 -16.84 27.83 25.17
N GLY A 106 -16.22 26.88 24.48
CA GLY A 106 -16.86 25.62 24.16
C GLY A 106 -15.82 24.56 23.82
N GLN A 107 -16.22 23.31 24.02
CA GLN A 107 -15.35 22.16 23.88
C GLN A 107 -16.07 21.04 23.14
N VAL A 108 -15.35 20.34 22.26
CA VAL A 108 -15.83 19.13 21.58
C VAL A 108 -14.74 18.05 21.62
N LYS A 109 -15.16 16.79 21.55
CA LYS A 109 -14.26 15.64 21.47
C LYS A 109 -14.31 15.04 20.07
N VAL A 110 -13.17 14.56 19.61
CA VAL A 110 -12.98 13.91 18.32
C VAL A 110 -12.24 12.62 18.56
N GLU A 111 -12.79 11.49 18.11
CA GLU A 111 -12.09 10.23 18.15
C GLU A 111 -11.30 10.02 16.85
N LEU A 112 -9.98 9.83 16.98
CA LEU A 112 -9.14 9.37 15.89
C LEU A 112 -9.05 7.85 15.94
N ARG A 113 -9.58 7.18 14.93
CA ARG A 113 -9.54 5.72 14.78
C ARG A 113 -8.58 5.32 13.68
N ASN A 114 -7.84 4.24 13.87
CA ASN A 114 -7.07 3.63 12.78
C ASN A 114 -7.93 2.55 12.10
N ARG A 115 -8.08 2.67 10.78
CA ARG A 115 -8.72 1.66 9.96
C ARG A 115 -7.67 0.87 9.20
N SER A 116 -7.60 -0.43 9.49
CA SER A 116 -6.86 -1.40 8.69
C SER A 116 -7.56 -1.51 7.32
N GLY A 117 -7.01 -0.89 6.28
CA GLY A 117 -7.42 -1.18 4.91
C GLY A 117 -6.71 -2.43 4.36
N SER A 118 -7.23 -3.02 3.29
CA SER A 118 -6.52 -4.08 2.55
C SER A 118 -5.79 -3.48 1.34
N TRP A 119 -4.65 -4.07 0.98
CA TRP A 119 -3.94 -3.71 -0.26
C TRP A 119 -4.74 -4.09 -1.50
N PHE A 120 -5.35 -5.27 -1.50
CA PHE A 120 -6.16 -5.76 -2.61
C PHE A 120 -7.51 -6.22 -2.09
N LEU A 121 -8.52 -6.21 -2.97
CA LEU A 121 -9.75 -6.93 -2.70
C LEU A 121 -9.44 -8.42 -2.52
N LEU A 122 -10.22 -9.11 -1.68
CA LEU A 122 -10.01 -10.53 -1.38
C LEU A 122 -9.98 -11.39 -2.66
N VAL A 123 -10.79 -11.02 -3.66
CA VAL A 123 -10.85 -11.65 -4.97
C VAL A 123 -9.57 -11.42 -5.78
N GLU A 124 -9.09 -10.17 -5.87
CA GLU A 124 -7.85 -9.84 -6.59
C GLU A 124 -6.65 -10.56 -5.98
N ARG A 125 -6.61 -10.60 -4.65
CA ARG A 125 -5.59 -11.31 -3.89
C ARG A 125 -5.57 -12.80 -4.17
N ALA A 126 -6.74 -13.44 -4.19
CA ALA A 126 -6.86 -14.85 -4.57
C ALA A 126 -6.41 -15.09 -6.02
N ILE A 127 -6.78 -14.22 -6.96
CA ILE A 127 -6.37 -14.31 -8.37
C ILE A 127 -4.85 -14.22 -8.50
N ILE A 128 -4.20 -13.27 -7.83
CA ILE A 128 -2.73 -13.11 -7.85
C ILE A 128 -2.06 -14.40 -7.37
N ILE A 129 -2.51 -14.94 -6.23
CA ILE A 129 -1.95 -16.17 -5.65
C ILE A 129 -2.11 -17.35 -6.63
N VAL A 130 -3.31 -17.55 -7.17
CA VAL A 130 -3.60 -18.65 -8.11
C VAL A 130 -2.77 -18.53 -9.38
N LEU A 131 -2.68 -17.35 -9.99
CA LEU A 131 -1.90 -17.13 -11.20
C LEU A 131 -0.41 -17.40 -10.96
N LEU A 132 0.14 -17.00 -9.81
CA LEU A 132 1.54 -17.22 -9.47
C LEU A 132 1.85 -18.71 -9.26
N PHE A 133 1.01 -19.43 -8.52
CA PHE A 133 1.15 -20.89 -8.40
C PHE A 133 1.05 -21.59 -9.75
N LEU A 134 0.13 -21.17 -10.60
CA LEU A 134 -0.04 -21.72 -11.94
C LEU A 134 1.21 -21.49 -12.80
N ILE A 135 1.81 -20.30 -12.78
CA ILE A 135 3.08 -19.99 -13.47
C ILE A 135 4.21 -20.91 -12.98
N ILE A 136 4.38 -21.06 -11.65
CA ILE A 136 5.44 -21.87 -11.06
C ILE A 136 5.28 -23.34 -11.46
N VAL A 137 4.07 -23.89 -11.36
CA VAL A 137 3.77 -25.29 -11.73
C VAL A 137 4.04 -25.51 -13.21
N LEU A 138 3.49 -24.65 -14.09
CA LEU A 138 3.71 -24.78 -15.53
C LEU A 138 5.20 -24.67 -15.90
N CYS A 139 5.92 -23.72 -15.31
CA CYS A 139 7.35 -23.54 -15.54
C CYS A 139 8.16 -24.78 -15.10
N SER A 140 7.84 -25.34 -13.93
CA SER A 140 8.49 -26.56 -13.43
C SER A 140 8.21 -27.78 -14.31
N ALA A 141 6.98 -27.91 -14.84
CA ALA A 141 6.60 -28.96 -15.77
C ALA A 141 7.38 -28.84 -17.09
N GLN A 142 7.48 -27.63 -17.65
CA GLN A 142 8.25 -27.37 -18.88
C GLN A 142 9.72 -27.74 -18.70
N LEU A 143 10.35 -27.28 -17.61
CA LEU A 143 11.75 -27.61 -17.31
C LEU A 143 11.97 -29.11 -17.17
N SER A 144 11.02 -29.82 -16.55
CA SER A 144 11.08 -31.27 -16.39
C SER A 144 11.01 -31.97 -17.75
N VAL A 145 10.02 -31.65 -18.58
CA VAL A 145 9.87 -32.26 -19.92
C VAL A 145 11.11 -32.02 -20.77
N VAL A 146 11.65 -30.80 -20.78
CA VAL A 146 12.85 -30.48 -21.54
C VAL A 146 14.09 -31.23 -21.00
N ALA A 147 14.24 -31.33 -19.68
CA ALA A 147 15.35 -32.07 -19.08
C ALA A 147 15.26 -33.60 -19.29
N PHE A 148 14.05 -34.15 -19.45
CA PHE A 148 13.84 -35.55 -19.83
C PHE A 148 14.09 -35.78 -21.32
N LYS A 149 13.64 -34.85 -22.18
CA LYS A 149 13.70 -35.00 -23.64
C LYS A 149 15.11 -34.75 -24.20
N TYR A 150 15.84 -33.81 -23.63
CA TYR A 150 17.23 -33.55 -24.01
C TYR A 150 18.16 -34.21 -22.99
N ASP A 151 19.18 -34.92 -23.48
CA ASP A 151 20.18 -35.58 -22.61
C ASP A 151 21.14 -34.54 -22.01
N ILE A 152 20.60 -33.74 -21.10
CA ILE A 152 21.32 -32.66 -20.41
C ILE A 152 22.26 -33.28 -19.38
N VAL A 153 23.50 -32.79 -19.35
CA VAL A 153 24.53 -33.16 -18.36
C VAL A 153 23.94 -33.18 -16.93
N PRO A 154 24.14 -34.26 -16.15
CA PRO A 154 23.50 -34.46 -14.85
C PRO A 154 23.75 -33.32 -13.85
N GLN A 155 24.91 -32.65 -13.91
CA GLN A 155 25.19 -31.47 -13.09
C GLN A 155 24.26 -30.27 -13.36
N LYS A 156 23.88 -30.05 -14.63
CA LYS A 156 22.93 -28.99 -14.99
C LYS A 156 21.50 -29.36 -14.56
N LYS A 157 21.14 -30.65 -14.58
CA LYS A 157 19.85 -31.15 -14.06
C LYS A 157 19.70 -30.87 -12.56
N VAL A 158 20.75 -31.13 -11.76
CA VAL A 158 20.76 -30.82 -10.32
C VAL A 158 20.63 -29.32 -10.06
N SER A 159 21.34 -28.47 -10.81
CA SER A 159 21.25 -27.01 -10.66
C SER A 159 19.83 -26.47 -10.91
N ILE A 160 19.15 -26.95 -11.95
CA ILE A 160 17.76 -26.58 -12.26
C ILE A 160 16.81 -27.02 -11.14
N ALA A 161 16.98 -28.24 -10.61
CA ALA A 161 16.16 -28.77 -9.54
C ALA A 161 16.32 -27.97 -8.22
N VAL A 162 17.56 -27.63 -7.85
CA VAL A 162 17.85 -26.81 -6.67
C VAL A 162 17.26 -25.40 -6.83
N GLY A 163 17.43 -24.78 -8.00
CA GLY A 163 16.82 -23.48 -8.29
C GLY A 163 15.29 -23.50 -8.17
N GLY A 164 14.65 -24.52 -8.76
CA GLY A 164 13.20 -24.72 -8.65
C GLY A 164 12.72 -24.85 -7.20
N PHE A 165 13.44 -25.60 -6.37
CA PHE A 165 13.10 -25.73 -4.95
C PHE A 165 13.23 -24.42 -4.16
N ILE A 166 14.29 -23.63 -4.42
CA ILE A 166 14.46 -22.32 -3.78
C ILE A 166 13.28 -21.40 -4.15
N PHE A 167 12.86 -21.42 -5.41
CA PHE A 167 11.73 -20.59 -5.87
C PHE A 167 10.39 -21.02 -5.28
N THR A 168 10.12 -22.32 -5.11
CA THR A 168 8.88 -22.77 -4.47
C THR A 168 8.85 -22.39 -2.99
N VAL A 169 9.96 -22.52 -2.27
CA VAL A 169 10.06 -22.07 -0.87
C VAL A 169 9.83 -20.56 -0.78
N ALA A 170 10.46 -19.78 -1.66
CA ALA A 170 10.25 -18.33 -1.72
C ALA A 170 8.75 -18.01 -1.98
N ALA A 171 8.12 -18.63 -2.97
CA ALA A 171 6.70 -18.41 -3.24
C ALA A 171 5.81 -18.74 -2.03
N VAL A 172 6.06 -19.85 -1.33
CA VAL A 172 5.31 -20.22 -0.11
C VAL A 172 5.49 -19.16 0.97
N VAL A 173 6.72 -18.77 1.31
CA VAL A 173 6.99 -17.73 2.31
C VAL A 173 6.34 -16.39 1.90
N GLY A 174 6.46 -16.04 0.63
CA GLY A 174 5.85 -14.84 0.06
C GLY A 174 4.33 -14.84 0.20
N THR A 175 3.67 -15.97 -0.07
CA THR A 175 2.21 -16.09 0.13
C THR A 175 1.79 -15.98 1.59
N VAL A 176 2.56 -16.52 2.53
CA VAL A 176 2.29 -16.38 3.96
C VAL A 176 2.40 -14.91 4.40
N LEU A 177 3.41 -14.19 3.90
CA LEU A 177 3.58 -12.76 4.20
C LEU A 177 2.51 -11.90 3.52
N PHE A 178 2.16 -12.21 2.27
CA PHE A 178 1.04 -11.58 1.55
C PHE A 178 -0.33 -11.97 2.13
N VAL A 179 -0.35 -13.00 2.99
CA VAL A 179 -1.36 -13.45 3.97
C VAL A 179 -2.08 -12.35 4.75
N GLN A 180 -1.30 -11.35 5.12
CA GLN A 180 -1.68 -10.48 6.22
C GLN A 180 -2.56 -9.33 5.71
N ASP A 181 -3.44 -8.84 6.58
CA ASP A 181 -4.25 -7.66 6.27
C ASP A 181 -3.54 -6.39 6.75
N GLY A 182 -3.76 -5.27 6.05
CA GLY A 182 -3.15 -3.99 6.38
C GLY A 182 -2.12 -3.48 5.36
N PHE A 183 -1.77 -2.20 5.48
CA PHE A 183 -0.68 -1.60 4.71
C PHE A 183 0.65 -1.75 5.46
N THR A 184 1.12 -2.99 5.59
CA THR A 184 2.37 -3.32 6.29
C THR A 184 3.52 -3.54 5.31
N ARG A 185 4.76 -3.37 5.80
CA ARG A 185 5.97 -3.72 5.01
C ARG A 185 6.03 -5.21 4.71
N GLU A 186 5.39 -6.05 5.52
CA GLU A 186 5.32 -7.51 5.34
C GLU A 186 4.53 -7.87 4.08
N ASN A 187 3.39 -7.21 3.83
CA ASN A 187 2.61 -7.42 2.61
C ASN A 187 3.38 -7.02 1.34
N GLN A 188 4.08 -5.89 1.39
CA GLN A 188 4.93 -5.43 0.30
C GLN A 188 6.09 -6.40 0.03
N ALA A 189 6.75 -6.88 1.10
CA ALA A 189 7.80 -7.88 1.00
C ALA A 189 7.25 -9.19 0.44
N GLY A 190 6.11 -9.67 0.93
CA GLY A 190 5.42 -10.87 0.45
C GLY A 190 5.14 -10.79 -1.05
N LEU A 191 4.52 -9.70 -1.52
CA LEU A 191 4.25 -9.50 -2.95
C LEU A 191 5.55 -9.54 -3.78
N GLY A 192 6.61 -8.89 -3.32
CA GLY A 192 7.91 -8.91 -4.01
C GLY A 192 8.53 -10.30 -4.04
N LEU A 193 8.40 -11.05 -2.95
CA LEU A 193 8.94 -12.40 -2.79
C LEU A 193 8.16 -13.44 -3.60
N ILE A 194 6.94 -13.13 -4.07
CA ILE A 194 6.22 -13.99 -5.01
C ILE A 194 6.49 -13.56 -6.47
N VAL A 195 6.46 -12.25 -6.75
CA VAL A 195 6.57 -11.74 -8.13
C VAL A 195 8.00 -11.88 -8.67
N ILE A 196 9.03 -11.48 -7.92
CA ILE A 196 10.42 -11.46 -8.41
C ILE A 196 10.92 -12.87 -8.78
N PRO A 197 10.71 -13.91 -7.95
CA PRO A 197 10.98 -15.31 -8.32
C PRO A 197 10.33 -15.77 -9.61
N ALA A 198 9.00 -15.62 -9.73
CA ALA A 198 8.25 -16.08 -10.89
C ALA A 198 8.74 -15.43 -12.18
N VAL A 199 9.11 -14.16 -12.08
CA VAL A 199 9.65 -13.30 -13.14
C VAL A 199 11.09 -13.67 -13.50
N SER A 200 11.90 -14.12 -12.54
CA SER A 200 13.30 -14.54 -12.77
C SER A 200 13.48 -15.94 -13.38
N MET A 201 12.49 -16.82 -13.26
CA MET A 201 12.53 -18.15 -13.91
C MET A 201 12.39 -18.06 -15.44
N VAL A 202 11.81 -16.98 -15.95
CA VAL A 202 11.51 -16.77 -17.38
C VAL A 202 12.78 -16.67 -18.25
N PRO A 203 13.80 -15.84 -17.91
CA PRO A 203 15.09 -15.84 -18.61
C PRO A 203 15.78 -17.21 -18.64
N LEU A 204 15.59 -18.03 -17.59
CA LEU A 204 16.18 -19.36 -17.52
C LEU A 204 15.61 -20.28 -18.61
N GLN A 205 14.31 -20.18 -18.88
CA GLN A 205 13.65 -20.92 -19.95
C GLN A 205 14.15 -20.48 -21.33
N TYR A 206 14.40 -19.18 -21.54
CA TYR A 206 14.97 -18.65 -22.77
C TYR A 206 16.32 -19.29 -23.12
N PHE A 207 17.21 -19.44 -22.13
CA PHE A 207 18.52 -20.08 -22.34
C PHE A 207 18.39 -21.54 -22.77
N ILE A 208 17.40 -22.25 -22.25
CA ILE A 208 17.18 -23.68 -22.55
C ILE A 208 16.57 -23.84 -23.95
N PHE A 209 15.57 -23.03 -24.31
CA PHE A 209 14.96 -23.07 -25.64
C PHE A 209 15.91 -22.69 -26.77
N ARG A 210 16.88 -21.81 -26.51
CA ARG A 210 17.88 -21.41 -27.53
C ARG A 210 18.84 -22.53 -27.92
N ILE A 211 18.96 -23.59 -27.12
CA ILE A 211 19.88 -24.71 -27.38
C ILE A 211 19.25 -25.74 -28.33
N GLY A 212 17.92 -25.83 -28.40
CA GLY A 212 17.23 -26.62 -29.41
C GLY A 212 16.89 -25.72 -30.60
N ASP A 213 17.35 -26.03 -31.81
CA ASP A 213 16.98 -25.33 -33.04
C ASP A 213 15.44 -25.30 -33.19
N LEU A 214 14.81 -24.20 -32.74
CA LEU A 214 13.35 -24.10 -32.63
C LEU A 214 12.77 -23.18 -33.73
N PRO A 215 11.59 -23.52 -34.29
CA PRO A 215 11.00 -22.82 -35.42
C PRO A 215 10.43 -21.44 -35.05
N GLN A 216 10.10 -20.66 -36.08
CA GLN A 216 9.72 -19.25 -36.03
C GLN A 216 8.56 -18.92 -35.05
N ALA A 217 7.65 -19.86 -34.79
CA ALA A 217 6.55 -19.71 -33.82
C ALA A 217 7.04 -19.51 -32.37
N THR A 218 8.22 -20.02 -32.04
CA THR A 218 8.83 -19.91 -30.70
C THR A 218 9.21 -18.47 -30.36
N PHE A 219 9.68 -17.70 -31.36
CA PHE A 219 10.03 -16.30 -31.16
C PHE A 219 8.82 -15.43 -30.79
N ALA A 220 7.64 -15.76 -31.34
CA ALA A 220 6.40 -15.07 -30.99
C ALA A 220 5.97 -15.35 -29.54
N LEU A 221 6.07 -16.61 -29.09
CA LEU A 221 5.80 -16.98 -27.70
C LEU A 221 6.77 -16.31 -26.73
N ILE A 222 8.06 -16.25 -27.07
CA ILE A 222 9.07 -15.55 -26.27
C ILE A 222 8.75 -14.05 -26.17
N GLY A 223 8.38 -13.41 -27.29
CA GLY A 223 7.99 -12.00 -27.30
C GLY A 223 6.78 -11.71 -26.40
N LEU A 224 5.74 -12.55 -26.48
CA LEU A 224 4.56 -12.44 -25.63
C LEU A 224 4.90 -12.63 -24.14
N HIS A 225 5.83 -13.52 -23.85
CA HIS A 225 6.26 -13.79 -22.49
C HIS A 225 7.04 -12.61 -21.88
N ILE A 226 7.97 -12.02 -22.65
CA ILE A 226 8.68 -10.80 -22.27
C ILE A 226 7.71 -9.64 -22.06
N LEU A 227 6.68 -9.52 -22.90
CA LEU A 227 5.64 -8.50 -22.73
C LEU A 227 4.89 -8.69 -21.41
N GLY A 228 4.44 -9.92 -21.12
CA GLY A 228 3.80 -10.24 -19.84
C GLY A 228 4.69 -9.96 -18.63
N TYR A 229 5.99 -10.26 -18.74
CA TYR A 229 7.01 -9.94 -17.74
C TYR A 229 7.08 -8.43 -17.46
N VAL A 230 7.22 -7.61 -18.50
CA VAL A 230 7.38 -6.15 -18.34
C VAL A 230 6.12 -5.57 -17.69
N ILE A 231 4.95 -6.01 -18.14
CA ILE A 231 3.66 -5.57 -17.57
C ILE A 231 3.56 -5.95 -16.09
N ALA A 232 3.93 -7.18 -15.71
CA ALA A 232 3.88 -7.63 -14.32
C ALA A 232 4.86 -6.87 -13.42
N VAL A 233 6.09 -6.62 -13.87
CA VAL A 233 7.10 -5.87 -13.10
C VAL A 233 6.69 -4.40 -12.93
N VAL A 234 6.17 -3.77 -13.98
CA VAL A 234 5.64 -2.40 -13.92
C VAL A 234 4.43 -2.35 -12.99
N GLY A 235 3.50 -3.29 -13.11
CA GLY A 235 2.35 -3.41 -12.23
C GLY A 235 2.75 -3.57 -10.76
N PHE A 236 3.74 -4.41 -10.48
CA PHE A 236 4.32 -4.56 -9.15
C PHE A 236 4.93 -3.26 -8.62
N ALA A 237 5.76 -2.58 -9.41
CA ALA A 237 6.39 -1.32 -9.01
C ALA A 237 5.34 -0.22 -8.70
N LEU A 238 4.27 -0.15 -9.49
CA LEU A 238 3.15 0.77 -9.26
C LEU A 238 2.35 0.41 -8.00
N CYS A 239 2.16 -0.88 -7.71
CA CYS A 239 1.52 -1.32 -6.47
C CYS A 239 2.38 -1.01 -5.24
N VAL A 240 3.69 -1.16 -5.35
CA VAL A 240 4.61 -0.93 -4.24
C VAL A 240 4.86 0.55 -3.94
N SER A 241 4.78 1.41 -4.95
CA SER A 241 5.04 2.85 -4.80
C SER A 241 3.84 3.66 -4.30
N ALA A 242 2.63 3.11 -4.38
CA ALA A 242 1.41 3.78 -3.97
C ALA A 242 0.80 3.17 -2.70
N CYS A 243 0.34 4.02 -1.78
CA CYS A 243 -0.43 3.63 -0.61
C CYS A 243 -1.71 4.49 -0.60
N PRO A 244 -2.91 3.93 -0.83
CA PRO A 244 -3.19 2.53 -1.19
C PRO A 244 -2.76 2.19 -2.64
N PRO A 245 -2.50 0.91 -2.96
CA PRO A 245 -2.15 0.52 -4.32
C PRO A 245 -3.37 0.65 -5.25
N SER A 246 -3.24 1.42 -6.32
CA SER A 246 -4.35 1.70 -7.26
C SER A 246 -4.31 0.85 -8.54
N HIS A 247 -3.18 0.21 -8.84
CA HIS A 247 -2.91 -0.41 -10.14
C HIS A 247 -2.71 -1.93 -10.09
N GLY A 248 -3.43 -2.61 -9.19
CA GLY A 248 -3.41 -4.08 -9.07
C GLY A 248 -3.78 -4.83 -10.34
N SER A 249 -4.71 -4.27 -11.12
CA SER A 249 -5.15 -4.82 -12.40
C SER A 249 -4.02 -5.00 -13.41
N ILE A 250 -3.02 -4.10 -13.42
CA ILE A 250 -1.86 -4.18 -14.33
C ILE A 250 -1.00 -5.39 -13.95
N LEU A 251 -0.74 -5.59 -12.66
CA LEU A 251 -0.02 -6.77 -12.17
C LEU A 251 -0.75 -8.05 -12.55
N ILE A 252 -2.07 -8.13 -12.30
CA ILE A 252 -2.89 -9.28 -12.63
C ILE A 252 -2.85 -9.58 -14.14
N ALA A 253 -2.96 -8.55 -14.98
CA ALA A 253 -2.90 -8.72 -16.43
C ALA A 253 -1.56 -9.29 -16.89
N GLY A 254 -0.44 -8.78 -16.36
CA GLY A 254 0.90 -9.31 -16.66
C GLY A 254 1.06 -10.77 -16.24
N LEU A 255 0.60 -11.12 -15.03
CA LEU A 255 0.59 -12.50 -14.54
C LEU A 255 -0.27 -13.43 -15.42
N ALA A 256 -1.45 -12.97 -15.83
CA ALA A 256 -2.33 -13.76 -16.70
C ALA A 256 -1.71 -14.03 -18.08
N ILE A 257 -1.06 -13.04 -18.69
CA ILE A 257 -0.36 -13.19 -19.97
C ILE A 257 0.77 -14.23 -19.84
N MET A 258 1.55 -14.15 -18.77
CA MET A 258 2.62 -15.12 -18.50
C MET A 258 2.09 -16.54 -18.31
N ALA A 259 1.02 -16.70 -17.53
CA ALA A 259 0.35 -17.98 -17.31
C ALA A 259 -0.13 -18.62 -18.62
N ILE A 260 -0.81 -17.85 -19.48
CA ILE A 260 -1.30 -18.33 -20.79
C ILE A 260 -0.12 -18.72 -21.68
N THR A 261 0.94 -17.93 -21.69
CA THR A 261 2.10 -18.19 -22.55
C THR A 261 2.86 -19.44 -22.10
N ASN A 262 2.99 -19.67 -20.79
CA ASN A 262 3.55 -20.91 -20.25
C ASN A 262 2.70 -22.14 -20.59
N LEU A 263 1.38 -22.00 -20.56
CA LEU A 263 0.48 -23.08 -20.94
C LEU A 263 0.64 -23.44 -22.43
N LEU A 264 0.66 -22.43 -23.31
CA LEU A 264 0.86 -22.63 -24.74
C LEU A 264 2.23 -23.22 -25.06
N SER A 265 3.28 -22.74 -24.40
CA SER A 265 4.64 -23.26 -24.58
C SER A 265 4.78 -24.69 -24.05
N LEU A 266 4.13 -25.04 -22.94
CA LEU A 266 4.10 -26.43 -22.44
C LEU A 266 3.42 -27.35 -23.45
N ALA A 267 2.24 -26.96 -23.95
CA ALA A 267 1.52 -27.73 -24.98
C ALA A 267 2.38 -27.92 -26.25
N TYR A 268 3.09 -26.88 -26.67
CA TYR A 268 3.99 -26.93 -27.82
C TYR A 268 5.14 -27.93 -27.63
N VAL A 269 5.79 -27.92 -26.45
CA VAL A 269 6.89 -28.86 -26.12
C VAL A 269 6.43 -30.31 -26.06
N PHE A 270 5.17 -30.56 -25.69
CA PHE A 270 4.59 -31.91 -25.66
C PHE A 270 4.20 -32.44 -27.05
N ILE A 271 3.80 -31.56 -27.98
CA ILE A 271 3.35 -31.95 -29.32
C ILE A 271 4.53 -32.21 -30.25
N MET A 272 5.59 -31.39 -30.16
CA MET A 272 6.88 -31.62 -30.84
C MET A 272 7.64 -32.74 -30.14
#